data_AF-A0A7V9GPW9-F1
#
_entry.id   AF-A0A7V9GPW9-F1
#
_cell.length_a   1.000
_cell.length_b   1.000
_cell.length_c   1.000
_cell.angle_alpha   90.00
_cell.angle_beta   90.00
_cell.angle_gamma   90.00
#
_symmetry.space_group_name_H-M   'P 1'
#
loop_
_entity.id
_entity.type
_entity.pdbx_description
1 polymer ?
#
loop_
_entity_poly.entity_id
_entity_poly.type
_entity_poly.pdbx_seq_one_letter_code
_entity_poly.pdbx_strand_id
1 'polypeptide(L)'
;MQTTWLRHFIYNTQLINYCHLTKPEKKVLEKYIRYEASIALIAQEEGLSEEKIKSLLENGMGKILFFVKNVLSKSDYAKQMLDSQNSNT
;
A
#
# COMPACT_ATOMS: atom_id res chain seq x y z
N MET A 1 -9.08 -11.43 -9.48
CA MET A 1 -7.75 -12.02 -9.24
C MET A 1 -6.58 -11.01 -9.22
N GLN A 2 -6.73 -9.74 -9.63
CA GLN A 2 -5.55 -8.85 -9.81
C GLN A 2 -5.08 -8.03 -8.59
N THR A 3 -5.83 -7.95 -7.48
CA THR A 3 -5.43 -7.11 -6.31
C THR A 3 -4.88 -7.88 -5.11
N THR A 4 -4.90 -9.21 -5.14
CA THR A 4 -4.48 -10.06 -4.01
C THR A 4 -2.96 -10.00 -3.77
N TRP A 5 -2.18 -9.96 -4.86
CA TRP A 5 -0.71 -9.93 -4.76
C TRP A 5 -0.20 -8.66 -4.07
N LEU A 6 -0.81 -7.49 -4.35
CA LEU A 6 -0.39 -6.22 -3.76
C LEU A 6 -0.68 -6.20 -2.26
N ARG A 7 -1.85 -6.73 -1.85
CA ARG A 7 -2.19 -6.88 -0.44
C ARG A 7 -1.20 -7.80 0.28
N HIS A 8 -0.90 -8.96 -0.30
CA HIS A 8 0.09 -9.88 0.26
C HIS A 8 1.49 -9.25 0.33
N PHE A 9 1.91 -8.54 -0.72
CA PHE A 9 3.20 -7.85 -0.73
C PHE A 9 3.28 -6.84 0.42
N ILE A 10 2.29 -5.95 0.55
CA ILE A 10 2.25 -4.92 1.60
C ILE A 10 2.22 -5.54 3.00
N TYR A 11 1.44 -6.60 3.19
CA TYR A 11 1.35 -7.31 4.46
C TYR A 11 2.67 -8.02 4.83
N ASN A 12 3.21 -8.85 3.93
CA ASN A 12 4.39 -9.68 4.19
C ASN A 12 5.65 -8.84 4.40
N THR A 13 5.79 -7.73 3.67
CA THR A 13 6.91 -6.79 3.82
C THR A 13 6.71 -5.81 4.99
N GLN A 14 5.56 -5.88 5.66
CA GLN A 14 5.19 -5.00 6.78
C GLN A 14 5.28 -3.51 6.42
N LEU A 15 5.02 -3.13 5.16
CA LEU A 15 5.18 -1.76 4.67
C LEU A 15 4.34 -0.74 5.44
N ILE A 16 3.20 -1.17 5.99
CA ILE A 16 2.35 -0.35 6.87
C ILE A 16 3.11 0.16 8.11
N ASN A 17 4.13 -0.57 8.59
CA ASN A 17 4.93 -0.18 9.74
C ASN A 17 6.10 0.77 9.41
N TYR A 18 6.55 0.75 8.15
CA TYR A 18 7.69 1.57 7.70
C TYR A 18 7.27 2.87 7.03
N CYS A 19 6.04 2.93 6.50
CA CYS A 19 5.52 4.13 5.88
C CYS A 19 5.01 5.13 6.93
N HIS A 20 5.21 6.42 6.69
CA HIS A 20 4.66 7.50 7.51
C HIS A 20 3.14 7.61 7.31
N LEU A 21 2.39 6.72 7.96
CA LEU A 21 0.94 6.68 7.97
C LEU A 21 0.41 7.33 9.26
N THR A 22 -0.69 8.06 9.13
CA THR A 22 -1.46 8.52 10.28
C THR A 22 -2.13 7.31 10.96
N LYS A 23 -2.48 7.44 12.25
CA LYS A 23 -3.17 6.36 12.98
C LYS A 23 -4.45 5.89 12.26
N PRO A 24 -5.32 6.77 11.73
CA PRO A 24 -6.51 6.34 10.97
C PRO A 24 -6.16 5.59 9.67
N GLU A 25 -5.20 6.08 8.89
CA GLU A 25 -4.76 5.40 7.66
C GLU A 25 -4.21 4.01 7.97
N LYS A 26 -3.36 3.91 8.99
CA LYS A 26 -2.78 2.63 9.42
C LYS A 26 -3.88 1.63 9.82
N LYS A 27 -4.81 2.04 10.66
CA LYS A 27 -5.91 1.18 11.13
C LYS A 27 -6.79 0.70 9.99
N VAL A 28 -7.18 1.60 9.09
CA VAL A 28 -8.01 1.28 7.92
C VAL A 28 -7.27 0.34 6.94
N LEU A 29 -6.00 0.60 6.67
CA LEU A 29 -5.16 -0.26 5.83
C LEU A 29 -4.97 -1.65 6.43
N GLU A 30 -4.72 -1.76 7.74
CA GLU A 30 -4.61 -3.06 8.41
C GLU A 30 -5.89 -3.88 8.26
N LYS A 31 -7.06 -3.27 8.48
CA LYS A 31 -8.34 -3.96 8.31
C LYS A 31 -8.57 -4.42 6.87
N TYR A 32 -8.30 -3.54 5.91
CA TYR A 32 -8.52 -3.83 4.49
C TYR A 32 -7.54 -4.86 3.91
N ILE A 33 -6.28 -4.84 4.37
CA ILE A 33 -5.20 -5.66 3.82
C ILE A 33 -5.05 -6.99 4.57
N ARG A 34 -5.08 -6.97 5.91
CA ARG A 34 -4.83 -8.16 6.75
C ARG A 34 -6.09 -8.99 6.97
N TYR A 35 -7.20 -8.32 7.28
CA TYR A 35 -8.46 -8.99 7.61
C TYR A 35 -9.42 -9.07 6.42
N GLU A 36 -9.00 -8.54 5.26
CA GLU A 36 -9.80 -8.48 4.03
C GLU A 36 -11.21 -7.90 4.24
N ALA A 37 -11.35 -7.01 5.22
CA ALA A 37 -12.63 -6.40 5.55
C ALA A 37 -13.14 -5.53 4.39
N SER A 38 -14.46 -5.56 4.16
CA SER A 38 -15.10 -4.70 3.17
C SER A 38 -15.07 -3.24 3.63
N ILE A 39 -15.12 -2.31 2.66
CA ILE A 39 -15.18 -0.86 2.96
C ILE A 39 -16.38 -0.54 3.86
N ALA A 40 -17.54 -1.14 3.57
CA ALA A 40 -18.76 -0.97 4.35
C ALA A 40 -18.59 -1.44 5.81
N LEU A 41 -17.96 -2.61 6.02
CA LEU A 41 -17.69 -3.12 7.36
C LEU A 41 -16.73 -2.21 8.14
N ILE A 42 -15.65 -1.75 7.50
CA ILE A 42 -14.71 -0.82 8.11
C ILE A 42 -15.41 0.50 8.45
N ALA A 43 -16.24 1.02 7.55
CA ALA A 43 -16.99 2.26 7.76
C ALA A 43 -17.91 2.15 8.97
N GLN A 44 -18.64 1.05 9.08
CA GLN A 44 -19.49 0.74 10.24
C GLN A 44 -18.69 0.66 11.54
N GLU A 45 -17.59 -0.09 11.58
CA GLU A 45 -16.77 -0.28 12.79
C GLU A 45 -16.05 1.00 13.24
N GLU A 46 -15.67 1.85 12.30
CA GLU A 46 -14.99 3.13 12.60
C GLU A 46 -15.98 4.28 12.83
N GLY A 47 -17.28 4.08 12.60
CA GLY A 47 -18.29 5.14 12.69
C GLY A 47 -18.05 6.26 11.66
N LEU A 48 -17.56 5.90 10.47
CA LEU A 48 -17.21 6.82 9.38
C LEU A 48 -18.07 6.53 8.14
N SER A 49 -18.12 7.47 7.20
CA SER A 49 -18.71 7.19 5.88
C SER A 49 -17.78 6.33 5.02
N GLU A 50 -18.33 5.58 4.08
CA GLU A 50 -17.55 4.79 3.12
C GLU A 50 -16.60 5.66 2.28
N GLU A 51 -17.02 6.87 1.91
CA GLU A 51 -16.19 7.85 1.21
C GLU A 51 -14.96 8.23 2.05
N LYS A 52 -15.14 8.38 3.36
CA LYS A 52 -14.03 8.68 4.25
C LYS A 52 -13.06 7.51 4.35
N ILE A 53 -13.57 6.27 4.41
CA ILE A 53 -12.74 5.06 4.38
C ILE A 53 -11.97 4.96 3.06
N LYS A 54 -12.62 5.18 1.91
CA LYS A 54 -11.97 5.21 0.60
C LYS A 54 -10.83 6.23 0.55
N SER A 55 -11.08 7.45 1.00
CA SER A 55 -10.05 8.50 1.06
C SER A 55 -8.86 8.11 1.96
N LEU A 56 -9.11 7.48 3.12
CA LEU A 56 -8.05 6.99 4.00
C LEU A 56 -7.24 5.86 3.35
N LEU A 57 -7.91 4.94 2.62
CA LEU A 57 -7.25 3.88 1.86
C LEU A 57 -6.40 4.44 0.73
N GLU A 58 -6.93 5.35 -0.07
CA GLU A 58 -6.22 5.99 -1.19
C GLU A 58 -4.98 6.74 -0.70
N ASN A 59 -5.11 7.56 0.34
CA ASN A 59 -3.98 8.29 0.92
C ASN A 59 -2.93 7.34 1.50
N GLY A 60 -3.35 6.32 2.23
CA GLY A 60 -2.46 5.33 2.82
C GLY A 60 -1.70 4.51 1.76
N MET A 61 -2.41 4.00 0.75
CA MET A 61 -1.81 3.27 -0.36
C MET A 61 -0.88 4.17 -1.18
N GLY A 62 -1.26 5.42 -1.43
CA GLY A 62 -0.42 6.39 -2.13
C GLY A 62 0.93 6.61 -1.43
N LYS A 63 0.91 6.73 -0.09
CA LYS A 63 2.13 6.84 0.73
C LYS A 63 3.00 5.59 0.65
N ILE A 64 2.39 4.40 0.67
CA ILE A 64 3.11 3.13 0.52
C ILE A 64 3.77 3.04 -0.86
N LEU A 65 3.04 3.36 -1.93
CA LEU A 65 3.58 3.34 -3.29
C LEU A 65 4.72 4.35 -3.47
N PHE A 66 4.58 5.54 -2.90
CA PHE A 66 5.64 6.56 -2.91
C PHE A 66 6.89 6.07 -2.15
N PHE A 67 6.72 5.44 -0.99
CA PHE A 67 7.81 4.85 -0.24
C PHE A 67 8.53 3.75 -1.06
N VAL A 68 7.79 2.81 -1.64
CA VAL A 68 8.36 1.74 -2.48
C VAL A 68 9.12 2.32 -3.67
N LYS A 69 8.55 3.33 -4.36
CA LYS A 69 9.21 4.04 -5.46
C LYS A 69 10.56 4.63 -5.02
N ASN A 70 10.61 5.24 -3.84
CA ASN A 70 11.83 5.83 -3.30
C ASN A 70 12.88 4.79 -2.88
N VAL A 71 12.45 3.62 -2.39
CA VAL A 71 13.37 2.52 -2.08
C VAL A 71 13.95 1.94 -3.37
N LEU A 72 13.11 1.70 -4.37
CA LEU A 72 13.52 1.15 -5.66
C LEU A 72 14.44 2.12 -6.43
N SER A 73 14.16 3.42 -6.43
CA SER A 73 15.01 4.41 -7.11
C SER A 73 16.42 4.52 -6.52
N LYS A 74 16.59 4.10 -5.26
CA LYS A 74 17.89 4.09 -4.56
C LYS A 74 18.56 2.71 -4.61
N SER A 75 17.89 1.68 -5.10
CA SER A 75 18.45 0.33 -5.20
C SER A 75 19.31 0.21 -6.45
N ASP A 76 20.61 -0.02 -6.27
CA ASP A 76 21.53 -0.22 -7.40
C ASP A 76 21.18 -1.49 -8.20
N TYR A 77 20.66 -2.52 -7.55
CA TYR A 77 20.11 -3.69 -8.23
C TYR A 77 18.92 -3.32 -9.14
N ALA A 78 17.99 -2.51 -8.65
CA ALA A 78 16.83 -2.11 -9.45
C ALA A 78 17.24 -1.22 -10.64
N LYS A 79 18.22 -0.33 -10.45
CA LYS A 79 18.79 0.48 -11.54
C LYS A 79 19.45 -0.41 -12.61
N GLN A 80 20.31 -1.34 -12.21
CA GLN A 80 20.99 -2.26 -13.14
C GLN A 80 19.99 -3.09 -13.95
N MET A 81 18.93 -3.57 -13.31
CA MET A 81 17.88 -4.33 -14.02
C MET A 81 17.15 -3.47 -15.06
N LEU A 82 16.80 -2.22 -14.73
CA LEU A 82 16.18 -1.29 -15.69
C LEU A 82 17.10 -0.96 -16.87
N ASP A 83 18.38 -0.69 -16.59
CA ASP A 83 19.37 -0.36 -17.62
C ASP A 83 19.61 -1.55 -18.56
N SER A 84 19.63 -2.78 -18.01
CA SER A 84 19.77 -4.01 -18.79
C SER A 84 18.59 -4.31 -19.73
N GLN A 85 17.38 -3.86 -19.38
CA GLN A 85 16.20 -3.98 -20.25
C GLN A 85 16.21 -2.94 -21.37
N ASN A 86 16.65 -1.71 -21.08
CA ASN A 86 16.72 -0.65 -22.09
C ASN A 86 17.88 -0.83 -23.08
N SER A 87 18.94 -1.55 -22.68
CA SER A 87 20.09 -1.83 -23.55
C SER A 87 19.83 -2.96 -24.56
N ASN A 88 18.72 -3.69 -24.41
CA ASN A 88 18.32 -4.80 -25.29
C ASN A 88 17.15 -4.42 -26.24
N THR A 89 16.84 -3.13 -26.36
CA THR A 89 15.89 -2.52 -27.31
C THR A 89 16.61 -1.53 -28.19
#